data_AF-A0A520N1T4-F1
#
_entry.id   AF-A0A520N1T4-F1
#
_cell.length_a   1.000
_cell.length_b   1.000
_cell.length_c   1.000
_cell.angle_alpha   90.00
_cell.angle_beta   90.00
_cell.angle_gamma   90.00
#
_symmetry.space_group_name_H-M   'P 1'
#
loop_
_entity.id
_entity.type
_entity.pdbx_description
1 polymer ?
#
loop_
_entity_poly.entity_id
_entity_poly.type
_entity_poly.pdbx_seq_one_letter_code
_entity_poly.pdbx_strand_id
1 'polypeptide(L)'
;MMNLYKAIEKLKTHQQARDFLTDLCTPKEIESLNERWEVAKLLSTGKYTYREIATKLGASTTTVTRVARFLFSENNNGYKSILNNNEK
;
A
#
# COMPACT_ATOMS: atom_id res chain seq x y z
N MET A 1 -21.04 -10.61 13.96
CA MET A 1 -19.71 -11.26 13.89
C MET A 1 -18.67 -10.22 13.47
N MET A 2 -17.50 -10.20 14.12
CA MET A 2 -16.41 -9.26 13.83
C MET A 2 -15.64 -9.74 12.58
N ASN A 3 -15.50 -8.90 11.55
CA ASN A 3 -14.71 -9.21 10.35
C ASN A 3 -13.39 -8.41 10.35
N LEU A 4 -12.50 -8.71 9.39
CA LEU A 4 -11.18 -8.10 9.34
C LEU A 4 -11.21 -6.57 9.20
N TYR A 5 -12.14 -6.01 8.42
CA TYR A 5 -12.27 -4.55 8.27
C TYR A 5 -12.58 -3.87 9.60
N LYS A 6 -13.53 -4.41 10.37
CA LYS A 6 -13.85 -3.91 11.72
C LYS A 6 -12.70 -4.10 12.70
N ALA A 7 -11.86 -5.12 12.52
CA ALA A 7 -10.66 -5.31 13.35
C ALA A 7 -9.62 -4.21 13.09
N ILE A 8 -9.39 -3.86 11.82
CA ILE A 8 -8.47 -2.79 11.43
C ILE A 8 -8.93 -1.43 11.98
N GLU A 9 -10.23 -1.13 12.01
CA GLU A 9 -10.80 0.12 12.57
C GLU A 9 -10.47 0.34 14.07
N LYS A 10 -10.18 -0.75 14.80
CA LYS A 10 -9.85 -0.68 16.23
C LYS A 10 -8.40 -0.31 16.51
N LEU A 11 -7.50 -0.39 15.53
CA LEU A 11 -6.09 -0.04 15.69
C LEU A 11 -5.95 1.47 15.93
N LYS A 12 -5.21 1.87 16.98
CA LYS A 12 -5.05 3.29 17.36
C LYS A 12 -3.61 3.79 17.31
N THR A 13 -2.63 2.90 17.32
CA THR A 13 -1.20 3.28 17.32
C THR A 13 -0.43 2.48 16.27
N HIS A 14 0.73 3.03 15.86
CA HIS A 14 1.64 2.34 14.95
C HIS A 14 2.09 0.99 15.53
N GLN A 15 2.38 0.92 16.83
CA GLN A 15 2.77 -0.32 17.50
C GLN A 15 1.66 -1.38 17.42
N GLN A 16 0.41 -1.02 17.70
CA GLN A 16 -0.72 -1.95 17.56
C GLN A 16 -0.88 -2.46 16.14
N ALA A 17 -0.75 -1.59 15.14
CA ALA A 17 -0.84 -2.00 13.74
C ALA A 17 0.31 -2.94 13.34
N ARG A 18 1.53 -2.65 13.80
CA ARG A 18 2.70 -3.49 13.57
C ARG A 18 2.53 -4.89 14.16
N ASP A 19 2.17 -4.98 15.43
CA ASP A 19 2.03 -6.26 16.13
C ASP A 19 0.91 -7.10 15.49
N PHE A 20 -0.26 -6.48 15.26
CA PHE A 20 -1.40 -7.14 14.62
C PHE A 20 -1.07 -7.66 13.22
N LEU A 21 -0.41 -6.87 12.38
CA LEU A 21 -0.05 -7.30 11.02
C LEU A 21 1.07 -8.36 11.03
N THR A 22 1.98 -8.31 12.01
CA THR A 22 3.03 -9.32 12.18
C THR A 22 2.45 -10.69 12.57
N ASP A 23 1.39 -10.71 13.38
CA ASP A 23 0.67 -11.94 13.72
C ASP A 23 -0.19 -12.45 12.56
N LEU A 24 -0.82 -11.55 11.79
CA LEU A 24 -1.75 -11.89 10.71
C LEU A 24 -1.06 -12.36 9.43
N CYS A 25 0.11 -11.80 9.12
CA CYS A 25 0.81 -12.01 7.86
C CYS A 25 2.18 -12.63 8.08
N THR A 26 2.63 -13.41 7.10
CA THR A 26 4.02 -13.84 7.03
C THR A 26 4.96 -12.66 6.76
N PRO A 27 6.26 -12.75 7.11
CA PRO A 27 7.22 -11.70 6.80
C PRO A 27 7.26 -11.31 5.31
N LYS A 28 7.08 -12.29 4.40
CA LYS A 28 7.09 -12.05 2.95
C LYS A 28 5.84 -11.31 2.47
N GLU A 29 4.69 -11.56 3.09
CA GLU A 29 3.47 -10.81 2.80
C GLU A 29 3.59 -9.35 3.27
N ILE A 30 4.16 -9.11 4.45
CA ILE A 30 4.44 -7.74 4.93
C ILE A 30 5.37 -7.00 3.96
N GLU A 31 6.46 -7.65 3.52
CA GLU A 31 7.36 -7.07 2.51
C GLU A 31 6.60 -6.73 1.21
N SER A 32 5.73 -7.63 0.74
CA SER A 32 4.93 -7.41 -0.47
C SER A 32 3.90 -6.29 -0.31
N LEU A 33 3.31 -6.12 0.88
CA LEU A 33 2.39 -5.03 1.18
C LEU A 33 3.12 -3.68 1.21
N ASN A 34 4.30 -3.65 1.84
CA ASN A 34 5.17 -2.48 1.86
C ASN A 34 5.65 -2.09 0.45
N GLU A 35 6.07 -3.06 -0.37
CA GLU A 35 6.45 -2.82 -1.77
C GLU A 35 5.30 -2.13 -2.54
N ARG A 36 4.07 -2.65 -2.42
CA ARG A 36 2.88 -2.04 -3.06
C ARG A 36 2.61 -0.63 -2.56
N TRP A 37 2.81 -0.38 -1.27
CA TRP A 37 2.66 0.95 -0.67
C TRP A 37 3.69 1.94 -1.21
N GLU A 38 4.97 1.55 -1.30
CA GLU A 38 6.03 2.39 -1.87
C GLU A 38 5.78 2.70 -3.36
N VAL A 39 5.34 1.69 -4.12
CA VAL A 39 4.94 1.87 -5.53
C VAL A 39 3.82 2.91 -5.62
N ALA A 40 2.78 2.82 -4.78
CA ALA A 40 1.66 3.76 -4.80
C ALA A 40 2.11 5.21 -4.49
N LYS A 41 3.01 5.38 -3.50
CA LYS A 41 3.60 6.69 -3.18
C LYS A 41 4.39 7.28 -4.36
N LEU A 42 5.23 6.49 -5.02
CA LEU A 42 6.01 6.99 -6.15
C LEU A 42 5.11 7.33 -7.35
N LEU A 43 4.14 6.48 -7.65
CA LEU A 43 3.15 6.74 -8.70
C LEU A 43 2.36 8.01 -8.45
N SER A 44 1.94 8.28 -7.21
CA SER A 44 1.15 9.48 -6.89
C SER A 44 1.93 10.78 -7.07
N THR A 45 3.27 10.74 -7.08
CA THR A 45 4.09 11.94 -7.38
C THR A 45 4.04 12.36 -8.85
N GLY A 46 3.73 11.44 -9.77
CA GLY A 46 3.81 11.68 -11.22
C GLY A 46 5.24 11.87 -11.77
N LYS A 47 6.28 11.75 -10.94
CA LYS A 47 7.67 12.08 -11.32
C LYS A 47 8.44 10.95 -12.01
N TYR A 48 7.94 9.71 -11.90
CA TYR A 48 8.66 8.52 -12.35
C TYR A 48 7.79 7.68 -13.28
N THR A 49 8.41 7.13 -14.31
CA THR A 49 7.81 6.11 -15.18
C THR A 49 7.68 4.77 -14.45
N TYR A 50 6.83 3.87 -14.94
CA TYR A 50 6.63 2.55 -14.32
C TYR A 50 7.92 1.73 -14.27
N ARG A 51 8.78 1.86 -15.29
CA ARG A 51 10.06 1.16 -15.35
C ARG A 51 11.06 1.69 -14.32
N GLU A 52 11.10 3.00 -14.12
CA GLU A 52 11.96 3.61 -13.09
C GLU A 52 11.51 3.19 -11.69
N ILE A 53 10.20 3.16 -11.44
CA ILE A 53 9.64 2.70 -10.15
C ILE A 53 9.99 1.24 -9.90
N ALA A 54 9.78 0.36 -10.90
CA ALA A 54 10.13 -1.06 -10.82
C ALA A 54 11.62 -1.25 -10.48
N THR A 55 12.49 -0.53 -11.19
CA THR A 55 13.95 -0.59 -10.98
C THR A 55 14.34 -0.09 -9.59
N LYS A 56 13.79 1.05 -9.14
CA LYS A 56 14.12 1.67 -7.87
C LYS A 56 13.71 0.83 -6.66
N LEU A 57 12.59 0.14 -6.76
CA LEU A 57 12.03 -0.66 -5.66
C LEU A 57 12.39 -2.14 -5.75
N GLY A 58 13.08 -2.59 -6.82
CA GLY A 58 13.28 -4.02 -7.08
C GLY A 58 11.99 -4.78 -7.39
N ALA A 59 10.91 -4.06 -7.68
CA ALA A 59 9.60 -4.62 -7.94
C ALA A 59 9.45 -5.07 -9.39
N SER A 60 8.58 -6.05 -9.62
CA SER A 60 8.22 -6.42 -11.00
C SER A 60 7.40 -5.31 -11.66
N THR A 61 7.54 -5.15 -12.98
CA THR A 61 6.69 -4.23 -13.76
C THR A 61 5.21 -4.60 -13.64
N THR A 62 4.89 -5.90 -13.54
CA THR A 62 3.53 -6.39 -13.27
C THR A 62 2.97 -5.88 -11.94
N THR A 63 3.79 -5.84 -10.87
CA THR A 63 3.39 -5.24 -9.59
C THR A 63 3.05 -3.76 -9.78
N VAL A 64 3.94 -3.01 -10.45
CA VAL A 64 3.75 -1.58 -10.67
C VAL A 64 2.46 -1.28 -11.45
N THR A 65 2.22 -1.99 -12.55
CA THR A 65 1.00 -1.83 -13.35
C THR A 65 -0.26 -2.17 -12.56
N ARG A 66 -0.23 -3.22 -11.71
CA ARG A 66 -1.37 -3.58 -10.87
C ARG A 66 -1.67 -2.48 -9.85
N VAL A 67 -0.66 -1.96 -9.16
CA VAL A 67 -0.86 -0.86 -8.21
C VAL A 67 -1.38 0.39 -8.92
N ALA A 68 -0.84 0.73 -10.09
CA ALA A 68 -1.31 1.87 -10.88
C ALA A 68 -2.79 1.76 -11.26
N ARG A 69 -3.25 0.56 -11.67
CA ARG A 69 -4.68 0.32 -11.96
C ARG A 69 -5.56 0.64 -10.75
N PHE A 70 -5.22 0.12 -9.57
CA PHE A 70 -6.03 0.36 -8.35
C PHE A 70 -5.90 1.79 -7.82
N LEU A 71 -4.78 2.46 -8.08
CA LEU A 71 -4.57 3.85 -7.70
C LEU A 71 -5.37 4.81 -8.59
N PHE A 72 -5.36 4.60 -9.91
CA PHE A 72 -5.88 5.58 -10.86
C PHE A 72 -7.23 5.21 -11.50
N SER A 73 -7.50 3.92 -11.71
CA SER A 73 -8.63 3.45 -12.53
C SER A 73 -9.79 2.86 -11.73
N GLU A 74 -9.53 2.28 -10.56
CA GLU A 74 -10.58 1.63 -9.74
C GLU A 74 -11.31 2.64 -8.84
N ASN A 75 -12.60 2.39 -8.59
CA ASN A 75 -13.49 3.32 -7.86
C ASN A 75 -13.34 3.27 -6.32
N ASN A 76 -12.53 2.34 -5.80
CA ASN A 76 -12.38 2.14 -4.35
C ASN A 76 -11.66 3.30 -3.66
N ASN A 77 -10.79 4.02 -4.38
CA ASN A 77 -10.05 5.20 -3.90
C ASN A 77 -9.20 5.02 -2.61
N GLY A 78 -8.98 3.79 -2.13
CA GLY A 78 -8.30 3.54 -0.86
C GLY A 78 -6.86 4.05 -0.77
N TYR A 79 -6.07 3.93 -1.85
CA TYR A 79 -4.72 4.53 -1.86
C TYR A 79 -4.80 6.06 -1.82
N LYS A 80 -5.65 6.67 -2.64
CA LYS A 80 -5.83 8.13 -2.71
C LYS A 80 -6.25 8.70 -1.36
N SER A 81 -7.19 8.06 -0.67
CA SER A 81 -7.68 8.56 0.63
C SER A 81 -6.59 8.60 1.70
N ILE A 82 -5.69 7.61 1.72
CA ILE A 82 -4.59 7.56 2.70
C ILE A 82 -3.44 8.47 2.28
N LEU A 83 -3.10 8.54 0.99
CA LEU A 83 -2.03 9.39 0.48
C LEU A 83 -2.33 10.89 0.68
N ASN A 84 -3.58 11.32 0.41
CA ASN A 84 -4.00 12.71 0.56
C ASN A 84 -4.01 13.18 2.02
N ASN A 85 -4.10 12.27 3.00
CA ASN A 85 -4.06 12.62 4.42
C ASN A 85 -2.65 12.96 4.92
N ASN A 86 -1.60 12.74 4.12
CA ASN A 86 -0.21 13.04 4.50
C ASN A 86 0.25 14.46 4.08
N GLU A 87 -0.66 15.33 3.64
CA GLU A 87 -0.38 16.75 3.28
C GLU A 87 -1.02 17.77 4.25
N LYS A 88 -1.29 17.38 5.51
CA LYS A 88 -1.70 18.32 6.56
C LYS A 88 -0.82 18.22 7.81
#